data_AF-A0A382KC28-F1
#
_entry.id   AF-A0A382KC28-F1
#
_cell.length_a   1.000
_cell.length_b   1.000
_cell.length_c   1.000
_cell.angle_alpha   90.00
_cell.angle_beta   90.00
_cell.angle_gamma   90.00
#
_symmetry.space_group_name_H-M   'P 1'
#
loop_
_entity.id
_entity.type
_entity.pdbx_description
1 polymer ?
#
loop_
_entity_poly.entity_id
_entity_poly.type
_entity_poly.pdbx_seq_one_letter_code
_entity_poly.pdbx_strand_id
1 'polypeptide(L)'
;MSPALQILYEQLRSSWANLPRQAKILLPIVGVLILAAFVGLIMFSGTEENKLLLSTLSERDRLLIQRELTNAGVSFDEARLTTEGSLYVPESLADRARMILTVEKLPQSGSGFDVFDQSGMGDTFLDYNRKAEEQTEISIRNSIESLDPVKYAAVDVTPMVDSPFAVEKE
;
A
#
# COMPACT_ATOMS: atom_id res chain seq x y z
N MET A 1 -27.04 2.23 43.26
CA MET A 1 -25.57 2.18 43.05
C MET A 1 -25.04 1.07 43.94
N SER A 2 -24.28 0.13 43.40
CA SER A 2 -23.89 -1.08 44.13
C SER A 2 -23.10 -0.73 45.41
N PRO A 3 -23.34 -1.42 46.54
CA PRO A 3 -22.68 -1.15 47.81
C PRO A 3 -21.14 -1.28 47.72
N ALA A 4 -20.65 -2.09 46.78
CA ALA A 4 -19.23 -2.23 46.49
C ALA A 4 -18.56 -0.92 45.99
N LEU A 5 -19.28 -0.09 45.22
CA LEU A 5 -18.74 1.17 44.71
C LEU A 5 -18.63 2.24 45.81
N GLN A 6 -19.52 2.20 46.80
CA GLN A 6 -19.48 3.12 47.94
C GLN A 6 -18.30 2.82 48.85
N ILE A 7 -18.05 1.54 49.14
CA ILE A 7 -16.91 1.10 49.96
C ILE A 7 -15.58 1.43 49.28
N LEU A 8 -15.48 1.23 47.95
CA LEU A 8 -14.30 1.62 47.17
C LEU A 8 -14.05 3.13 47.20
N TYR A 9 -15.11 3.93 47.05
CA TYR A 9 -15.01 5.39 47.09
C TYR A 9 -14.57 5.90 48.48
N GLU A 10 -15.14 5.34 49.55
CA GLU A 10 -14.79 5.69 50.92
C GLU A 10 -13.36 5.29 51.28
N GLN A 11 -12.91 4.10 50.86
CA GLN A 11 -11.53 3.65 51.02
C GLN A 11 -10.53 4.49 50.22
N LEU A 12 -10.87 4.91 49.01
CA LEU A 12 -10.05 5.85 48.23
C LEU A 12 -9.96 7.21 48.94
N ARG A 13 -11.08 7.73 49.41
CA ARG A 13 -11.16 9.06 50.05
C ARG A 13 -10.41 9.09 51.38
N SER A 14 -10.53 8.05 52.19
CA SER A 14 -9.81 7.94 53.47
C SER A 14 -8.30 7.81 53.24
N SER A 15 -7.89 7.01 52.26
CA SER A 15 -6.49 6.86 51.88
C SER A 15 -5.91 8.17 51.33
N TRP A 16 -6.72 8.91 50.54
CA TRP A 16 -6.36 10.24 50.04
C TRP A 16 -6.22 11.29 51.16
N ALA A 17 -7.10 11.25 52.16
CA ALA A 17 -7.07 12.17 53.29
C ALA A 17 -5.82 11.95 54.18
N ASN A 18 -5.41 10.68 54.35
CA ASN A 18 -4.29 10.28 55.20
C ASN A 18 -2.90 10.44 54.57
N LEU A 19 -2.79 10.87 53.31
CA LEU A 19 -1.49 11.10 52.66
C LEU A 19 -0.81 12.40 53.14
N PRO A 20 0.53 12.38 53.30
CA PRO A 20 1.30 13.58 53.63
C PRO A 20 1.19 14.64 52.52
N ARG A 21 1.29 15.93 52.89
CA ARG A 21 1.12 17.06 51.95
C ARG A 21 2.02 16.96 50.71
N GLN A 22 3.24 16.43 50.88
CA GLN A 22 4.18 16.20 49.80
C GLN A 22 3.67 15.14 48.81
N ALA A 23 3.13 14.02 49.30
CA ALA A 23 2.59 12.97 48.45
C ALA A 23 1.31 13.39 47.73
N LYS A 24 0.46 14.23 48.34
CA LYS A 24 -0.74 14.78 47.69
C LYS A 24 -0.44 15.63 46.45
N ILE A 25 0.73 16.26 46.40
CA ILE A 25 1.19 17.07 45.26
C ILE A 25 1.97 16.20 44.27
N LEU A 26 2.82 15.30 44.76
CA LEU A 26 3.70 14.49 43.91
C LEU A 26 2.95 13.40 43.14
N LEU A 27 1.92 12.78 43.75
CA LEU A 27 1.17 11.68 43.14
C LEU A 27 0.45 12.07 41.82
N PRO A 28 -0.31 13.18 41.74
CA PRO A 28 -0.92 13.58 40.47
C PRO A 28 0.11 13.97 39.41
N ILE A 29 1.24 14.58 39.80
CA ILE A 29 2.31 14.96 38.86
C ILE A 29 2.93 13.72 38.21
N VAL A 30 3.26 12.70 39.01
CA VAL A 30 3.78 11.42 38.52
C VAL A 30 2.73 10.72 37.65
N GLY A 31 1.46 10.75 38.06
CA GLY A 31 0.36 10.20 37.26
C GLY A 31 0.25 10.84 35.87
N VAL A 32 0.32 12.17 35.79
CA VAL A 32 0.28 12.90 34.50
C VAL A 32 1.53 12.61 33.65
N LEU A 33 2.71 12.52 34.26
CA LEU A 33 3.95 12.17 33.56
C LEU A 33 3.88 10.77 32.93
N ILE A 34 3.38 9.78 33.66
CA ILE A 34 3.21 8.42 33.14
C ILE A 34 2.20 8.43 31.99
N LEU A 35 1.08 9.14 32.13
CA LEU A 35 0.06 9.24 31.10
C LEU A 35 0.61 9.92 29.83
N ALA A 36 1.37 11.01 29.99
CA ALA A 36 2.04 11.70 28.90
C ALA A 36 3.09 10.81 28.22
N ALA A 37 3.85 10.02 28.98
CA ALA A 37 4.80 9.05 28.43
C ALA A 37 4.09 7.96 27.61
N PHE A 38 2.96 7.43 28.09
CA PHE A 38 2.14 6.47 27.34
C PHE A 38 1.60 7.06 26.04
N VAL A 39 1.03 8.27 26.09
CA VAL A 39 0.54 8.98 24.90
C VAL A 39 1.68 9.25 23.92
N GLY A 40 2.84 9.68 24.42
CA GLY A 40 4.05 9.88 23.63
C GLY A 40 4.54 8.60 22.95
N LEU A 41 4.51 7.46 23.66
CA LEU A 41 4.91 6.16 23.12
C LEU A 41 3.95 5.70 22.02
N ILE A 42 2.64 5.90 22.19
CA ILE A 42 1.63 5.60 21.16
C ILE A 42 1.84 6.47 19.91
N MET A 43 2.13 7.77 20.08
CA MET A 43 2.44 8.65 18.95
C MET A 43 3.77 8.31 18.27
N PHE A 44 4.79 7.90 19.04
CA PHE A 44 6.11 7.57 18.51
C PHE A 44 6.14 6.21 17.80
N SER A 45 5.28 5.27 18.20
CA SER A 45 5.14 3.95 17.55
C SER A 45 4.62 4.01 16.11
N GLY A 46 4.18 5.17 15.61
CA GLY A 46 3.78 5.38 14.21
C GLY A 46 4.96 5.57 13.24
N THR A 47 6.20 5.39 13.69
CA THR A 47 7.42 5.57 12.88
C THR A 47 7.98 4.27 12.31
N GLU A 48 7.11 3.31 11.96
CA GLU A 48 7.57 2.19 11.13
C GLU A 48 7.99 2.74 9.76
N GLU A 49 9.19 2.35 9.29
CA GLU A 49 9.68 2.75 7.98
C GLU A 49 8.71 2.25 6.91
N ASN A 50 8.00 3.19 6.30
CA ASN A 50 7.07 2.91 5.21
C ASN A 50 7.87 2.65 3.93
N LYS A 51 7.77 1.42 3.43
CA LYS A 51 8.45 0.98 2.22
C LYS A 51 7.54 1.15 1.01
N LEU A 52 8.09 1.73 -0.06
CA LEU A 52 7.41 1.80 -1.35
C LEU A 52 7.27 0.38 -1.92
N LEU A 53 6.03 -0.05 -2.16
CA LEU A 53 5.73 -1.34 -2.79
C LEU A 53 5.46 -1.20 -4.29
N LEU A 54 4.62 -0.23 -4.65
CA LEU A 54 4.20 0.03 -6.02
C LEU A 54 4.15 1.53 -6.23
N SER A 55 4.59 2.00 -7.39
CA SER A 55 4.47 3.38 -7.84
C SER A 55 3.51 3.47 -9.04
N THR A 56 3.06 4.67 -9.37
CA THR A 56 2.36 4.98 -10.64
C THR A 56 1.12 4.11 -10.92
N LEU A 57 0.32 3.87 -9.89
CA LEU A 57 -0.92 3.07 -10.00
C LEU A 57 -2.06 3.84 -10.68
N SER A 58 -2.79 3.18 -11.57
CA SER A 58 -4.00 3.73 -12.18
C SER A 58 -5.12 3.93 -11.15
N GLU A 59 -6.07 4.82 -11.42
CA GLU A 59 -7.22 5.06 -10.53
C GLU A 59 -8.05 3.80 -10.23
N ARG A 60 -8.20 2.93 -11.24
CA ARG A 60 -8.90 1.64 -11.08
C ARG A 60 -8.14 0.71 -10.14
N ASP A 61 -6.84 0.57 -10.33
CA ASP A 61 -6.00 -0.31 -9.49
C ASP A 61 -5.88 0.23 -8.07
N ARG A 62 -5.81 1.55 -7.88
CA ARG A 62 -5.81 2.17 -6.53
C ARG A 62 -7.03 1.77 -5.71
N LEU A 63 -8.22 1.81 -6.30
CA LEU A 63 -9.46 1.43 -5.62
C LEU A 63 -9.50 -0.07 -5.28
N LEU A 64 -9.04 -0.92 -6.21
CA LEU A 64 -8.99 -2.37 -5.99
C LEU A 64 -7.97 -2.74 -4.90
N ILE A 65 -6.78 -2.16 -4.96
CA ILE A 65 -5.70 -2.34 -3.96
C ILE A 65 -6.16 -1.85 -2.59
N GLN A 66 -6.78 -0.67 -2.51
CA GLN A 66 -7.29 -0.12 -1.25
C GLN A 66 -8.32 -1.07 -0.62
N ARG A 67 -9.28 -1.55 -1.41
CA ARG A 67 -10.31 -2.49 -0.93
C ARG A 67 -9.67 -3.76 -0.38
N GLU A 68 -8.72 -4.32 -1.11
CA GLU A 68 -8.13 -5.61 -0.77
C GLU A 68 -7.22 -5.55 0.46
N LEU A 69 -6.38 -4.52 0.55
CA LEU A 69 -5.50 -4.33 1.71
C LEU A 69 -6.30 -4.02 2.98
N THR A 70 -7.38 -3.25 2.88
CA THR A 70 -8.30 -2.99 3.98
C THR A 70 -9.02 -4.26 4.43
N ASN A 71 -9.52 -5.08 3.49
CA ASN A 71 -10.14 -6.37 3.81
C ASN A 71 -9.16 -7.33 4.50
N ALA A 72 -7.89 -7.32 4.10
CA ALA A 72 -6.85 -8.14 4.70
C ALA A 72 -6.32 -7.61 6.05
N GLY A 73 -6.78 -6.43 6.48
CA GLY A 73 -6.33 -5.78 7.71
C GLY A 73 -4.85 -5.39 7.67
N VAL A 74 -4.36 -5.00 6.49
CA VAL A 74 -3.00 -4.47 6.32
C VAL A 74 -3.06 -2.96 6.44
N SER A 75 -2.25 -2.37 7.32
CA SER A 75 -2.10 -0.92 7.42
C SER A 75 -1.28 -0.39 6.24
N PHE A 76 -1.75 0.66 5.56
CA PHE A 76 -1.06 1.32 4.46
C PHE A 76 -1.34 2.83 4.46
N ASP A 77 -0.51 3.61 3.77
CA ASP A 77 -0.68 5.07 3.68
C ASP A 77 -1.71 5.43 2.58
N GLU A 78 -2.98 5.55 2.98
CA GLU A 78 -4.09 5.93 2.09
C GLU A 78 -3.88 7.32 1.42
N ALA A 79 -3.24 8.26 2.11
CA ALA A 79 -3.06 9.62 1.62
C ALA A 79 -2.06 9.66 0.46
N ARG A 80 -0.98 8.90 0.54
CA ARG A 80 0.00 8.78 -0.56
C ARG A 80 -0.51 7.95 -1.72
N LEU A 81 -1.31 6.92 -1.45
CA LEU A 81 -1.96 6.14 -2.51
C LEU A 81 -2.91 7.01 -3.36
N THR A 82 -3.68 7.90 -2.70
CA THR A 82 -4.64 8.78 -3.38
C THR A 82 -3.98 9.97 -4.08
N THR A 83 -2.90 10.53 -3.52
CA THR A 83 -2.23 11.73 -4.05
C THR A 83 -1.15 11.43 -5.08
N GLU A 84 -0.26 10.46 -4.79
CA GLU A 84 0.92 10.15 -5.61
C GLU A 84 0.74 8.87 -6.45
N GLY A 85 -0.34 8.13 -6.24
CA GLY A 85 -0.53 6.82 -6.86
C GLY A 85 0.52 5.80 -6.43
N SER A 86 1.13 6.01 -5.26
CA SER A 86 2.21 5.19 -4.73
C SER A 86 1.75 4.49 -3.46
N LEU A 87 1.89 3.16 -3.43
CA LEU A 87 1.52 2.32 -2.29
C LEU A 87 2.71 2.21 -1.35
N TYR A 88 2.56 2.80 -0.16
CA TYR A 88 3.49 2.65 0.94
C TYR A 88 2.89 1.77 2.04
N VAL A 89 3.66 0.77 2.46
CA VAL A 89 3.27 -0.17 3.51
C VAL A 89 4.42 -0.26 4.53
N PRO A 90 4.12 -0.37 5.85
CA PRO A 90 5.16 -0.60 6.84
C PRO A 90 6.00 -1.84 6.49
N GLU A 91 7.31 -1.78 6.70
CA GLU A 91 8.21 -2.88 6.31
C GLU A 91 7.79 -4.24 6.90
N SER A 92 7.24 -4.24 8.12
CA SER A 92 6.70 -5.42 8.82
C SER A 92 5.56 -6.12 8.04
N LEU A 93 4.81 -5.36 7.23
CA LEU A 93 3.64 -5.83 6.48
C LEU A 93 3.89 -5.91 4.97
N ALA A 94 5.06 -5.47 4.50
CA ALA A 94 5.40 -5.40 3.08
C ALA A 94 5.28 -6.76 2.36
N ASP A 95 5.81 -7.83 2.97
CA ASP A 95 5.77 -9.17 2.37
C ASP A 95 4.34 -9.74 2.34
N ARG A 96 3.56 -9.47 3.38
CA ARG A 96 2.15 -9.87 3.44
C ARG A 96 1.34 -9.15 2.39
N ALA A 97 1.52 -7.84 2.25
CA ALA A 97 0.89 -7.04 1.21
C ALA A 97 1.24 -7.56 -0.18
N ARG A 98 2.52 -7.83 -0.46
CA ARG A 98 2.97 -8.40 -1.75
C ARG A 98 2.31 -9.74 -2.06
N MET A 99 2.24 -10.63 -1.07
CA MET A 99 1.58 -11.92 -1.23
C MET A 99 0.10 -11.75 -1.63
N ILE A 100 -0.63 -10.88 -0.93
CA ILE A 100 -2.06 -10.62 -1.22
C ILE A 100 -2.24 -10.04 -2.63
N LEU A 101 -1.45 -9.02 -2.97
CA LEU A 101 -1.52 -8.37 -4.29
C LEU A 101 -1.19 -9.34 -5.43
N THR A 102 -0.24 -10.25 -5.20
CA THR A 102 0.11 -11.29 -6.19
C THR A 102 -1.02 -12.29 -6.40
N VAL A 103 -1.70 -12.72 -5.31
CA VAL A 103 -2.83 -13.65 -5.39
C VAL A 103 -3.98 -13.03 -6.20
N GLU A 104 -4.27 -11.75 -5.96
CA GLU A 104 -5.33 -11.01 -6.65
C GLU A 104 -4.92 -10.47 -8.03
N LYS A 105 -3.68 -10.73 -8.46
CA LYS A 105 -3.10 -10.25 -9.73
C LYS A 105 -3.22 -8.74 -9.89
N LEU A 106 -2.94 -8.00 -8.83
CA LEU A 106 -2.87 -6.55 -8.82
C LEU A 106 -1.39 -6.10 -8.90
N PRO A 107 -1.09 -5.02 -9.64
CA PRO A 107 -2.00 -4.21 -10.47
C PRO A 107 -2.42 -4.91 -11.77
N GLN A 108 -3.64 -4.66 -12.23
CA GLN A 108 -4.13 -5.23 -13.49
C GLN A 108 -3.73 -4.38 -14.70
N SER A 109 -3.60 -3.06 -14.49
CA SER A 109 -3.15 -2.15 -15.54
C SER A 109 -1.66 -1.86 -15.39
N GLY A 110 -0.85 -2.47 -16.26
CA GLY A 110 0.54 -2.06 -16.48
C GLY A 110 0.57 -0.89 -17.46
N SER A 111 1.43 0.10 -17.23
CA SER A 111 1.73 1.07 -18.27
C SER A 111 2.46 0.30 -19.38
N GLY A 112 2.05 0.44 -20.65
CA GLY A 112 2.76 -0.21 -21.75
C GLY A 112 4.24 0.20 -21.85
N PHE A 113 4.66 1.22 -21.09
CA PHE A 113 6.03 1.70 -21.01
C PHE A 113 6.84 1.08 -19.86
N ASP A 114 6.23 0.33 -18.93
CA ASP A 114 6.95 -0.33 -17.82
C ASP A 114 7.97 -1.37 -18.33
N VAL A 115 7.76 -1.86 -19.55
CA VAL A 115 8.68 -2.75 -20.28
C VAL A 115 10.03 -2.09 -20.54
N PHE A 116 10.07 -0.76 -20.65
CA PHE A 116 11.30 0.00 -20.90
C PHE A 116 12.08 0.36 -19.64
N ASP A 117 11.44 0.42 -18.47
CA ASP A 117 12.12 0.69 -17.20
C ASP A 117 13.09 -0.45 -16.82
N GLN A 118 12.87 -1.65 -17.36
CA GLN A 118 13.77 -2.80 -17.20
C GLN A 118 14.94 -2.81 -18.21
N SER A 119 15.07 -1.78 -19.04
CA SER A 119 16.11 -1.73 -20.09
C SER A 119 17.47 -1.36 -19.52
N GLY A 120 18.43 -2.26 -19.68
CA GLY A 120 19.79 -2.08 -19.21
C GLY A 120 20.67 -1.41 -20.28
N MET A 121 21.83 -0.89 -19.85
CA MET A 121 22.88 -0.33 -20.72
C MET A 121 23.51 -1.34 -21.72
N GLY A 122 22.92 -2.53 -21.90
CA GLY A 122 23.41 -3.60 -22.78
C GLY A 122 22.33 -4.24 -23.67
N ASP A 123 21.14 -3.65 -23.77
CA ASP A 123 20.07 -4.17 -24.61
C ASP A 123 20.46 -4.17 -26.11
N THR A 124 20.18 -5.27 -26.81
CA THR A 124 20.44 -5.38 -28.24
C THR A 124 19.28 -4.80 -29.06
N PHE A 125 19.51 -4.56 -30.36
CA PHE A 125 18.44 -4.09 -31.27
C PHE A 125 17.25 -5.06 -31.33
N LEU A 126 17.50 -6.38 -31.20
CA LEU A 126 16.44 -7.39 -31.15
C LEU A 126 15.61 -7.27 -29.87
N ASP A 127 16.26 -7.00 -28.73
CA ASP A 127 15.57 -6.82 -27.45
C ASP A 127 14.70 -5.56 -27.50
N TYR A 128 15.23 -4.47 -28.05
CA TYR A 128 14.48 -3.23 -28.23
C TYR A 128 13.22 -3.42 -29.08
N ASN A 129 13.33 -4.13 -30.21
CA ASN A 129 12.17 -4.39 -31.08
C ASN A 129 11.11 -5.23 -30.39
N ARG A 130 11.51 -6.30 -29.69
CA ARG A 130 10.58 -7.12 -28.90
C ARG A 130 9.86 -6.33 -27.82
N LYS A 131 10.58 -5.43 -27.13
CA LYS A 131 9.96 -4.55 -26.12
C LYS A 131 8.97 -3.57 -26.74
N ALA A 132 9.27 -3.03 -27.92
CA ALA A 132 8.34 -2.16 -28.65
C ALA A 132 7.07 -2.89 -29.11
N GLU A 133 7.20 -4.16 -29.53
CA GLU A 133 6.08 -5.05 -29.85
C GLU A 133 5.23 -5.31 -28.59
N GLU A 134 5.86 -5.74 -27.49
CA GLU A 134 5.19 -5.99 -26.21
C GLU A 134 4.45 -4.74 -25.67
N GLN A 135 5.09 -3.57 -25.78
CA GLN A 135 4.46 -2.30 -25.44
C GLN A 135 3.19 -2.05 -26.27
N THR A 136 3.24 -2.33 -27.56
CA THR A 136 2.11 -2.14 -28.47
C THR A 136 0.97 -3.06 -28.09
N GLU A 137 1.28 -4.32 -27.79
CA GLU A 137 0.31 -5.30 -27.30
C GLU A 137 -0.35 -4.86 -25.99
N ILE A 138 0.44 -4.36 -25.02
CA ILE A 138 -0.08 -3.85 -23.75
C ILE A 138 -0.96 -2.63 -23.99
N SER A 139 -0.56 -1.70 -24.84
CA SER A 139 -1.35 -0.50 -25.17
C SER A 139 -2.71 -0.85 -25.77
N ILE A 140 -2.74 -1.80 -26.71
CA ILE A 140 -3.98 -2.28 -27.32
C ILE A 140 -4.83 -3.04 -26.28
N ARG A 141 -4.20 -3.91 -25.48
CA ARG A 141 -4.88 -4.63 -24.40
C ARG A 141 -5.58 -3.68 -23.43
N ASN A 142 -4.85 -2.67 -22.94
CA ASN A 142 -5.39 -1.65 -22.06
C ASN A 142 -6.53 -0.86 -22.71
N SER A 143 -6.41 -0.57 -24.02
CA SER A 143 -7.47 0.09 -24.78
C SER A 143 -8.73 -0.78 -24.89
N ILE A 144 -8.60 -2.09 -25.07
CA ILE A 144 -9.72 -3.03 -25.11
C ILE A 144 -10.35 -3.19 -23.71
N GLU A 145 -9.55 -3.30 -22.66
CA GLU A 145 -9.99 -3.39 -21.26
C GLU A 145 -10.53 -2.06 -20.70
N SER A 146 -10.38 -0.97 -21.44
CA SER A 146 -11.06 0.29 -21.14
C SER A 146 -12.55 0.24 -21.47
N LEU A 147 -13.00 -0.71 -22.30
CA LEU A 147 -14.39 -0.89 -22.65
C LEU A 147 -15.17 -1.57 -21.52
N ASP A 148 -16.27 -0.96 -21.08
CA ASP A 148 -17.12 -1.44 -19.97
C ASP A 148 -17.45 -2.94 -19.96
N PRO A 149 -17.79 -3.61 -21.10
CA PRO A 149 -18.12 -5.03 -21.09
C PRO A 149 -16.90 -5.96 -20.98
N VAL A 150 -15.67 -5.46 -21.16
CA VAL A 150 -14.47 -6.31 -21.24
C VAL A 150 -13.76 -6.37 -19.89
N LYS A 151 -13.76 -7.55 -19.28
CA LYS A 151 -13.06 -7.80 -18.00
C LYS A 151 -11.58 -8.13 -18.16
N TYR A 152 -11.20 -8.73 -19.28
CA TYR A 152 -9.84 -9.17 -19.55
C TYR A 152 -9.62 -9.32 -21.05
N ALA A 153 -8.48 -8.88 -21.54
CA ALA A 153 -8.04 -9.08 -22.93
C ALA A 153 -6.62 -9.65 -22.97
N ALA A 154 -6.36 -10.47 -23.99
CA ALA A 154 -5.02 -10.88 -24.37
C ALA A 154 -4.84 -10.54 -25.86
N VAL A 155 -3.70 -9.92 -26.19
CA VAL A 155 -3.37 -9.45 -27.54
C VAL A 155 -1.98 -9.96 -27.85
N ASP A 156 -1.82 -10.59 -29.00
CA ASP A 156 -0.56 -11.05 -29.57
C ASP A 156 -0.48 -10.46 -30.98
N VAL A 157 0.58 -9.70 -31.25
CA VAL A 157 0.80 -9.03 -32.53
C VAL A 157 1.95 -9.72 -33.22
N THR A 158 1.68 -10.41 -34.33
CA THR A 158 2.74 -10.92 -35.19
C THR A 158 3.20 -9.82 -36.15
N PRO A 159 4.44 -9.30 -36.01
CA PRO A 159 4.96 -8.31 -36.94
C PRO A 159 5.18 -8.97 -38.30
N MET A 160 4.94 -8.21 -39.37
CA MET A 160 5.37 -8.63 -40.70
C MET A 160 6.90 -8.54 -40.73
N VAL A 161 7.57 -9.69 -40.68
CA VAL A 161 9.01 -9.76 -40.92
C VAL A 161 9.24 -9.44 -42.40
N ASP A 162 10.06 -8.42 -42.66
CA ASP A 162 10.55 -8.13 -44.01
C ASP A 162 11.43 -9.31 -44.44
N SER A 163 10.78 -10.29 -45.05
CA SER A 163 11.43 -11.49 -45.54
C SER A 163 11.90 -11.20 -46.95
N PRO A 164 13.17 -11.45 -47.30
CA PRO A 164 13.61 -11.42 -48.69
C PRO A 164 12.90 -12.48 -49.56
N PHE A 165 12.02 -13.30 -48.97
CA PHE A 165 11.16 -14.28 -49.63
C PHE A 165 9.66 -13.93 -49.58
N ALA A 166 9.28 -12.76 -49.07
CA ALA A 166 7.91 -12.28 -49.16
C ALA A 166 7.62 -12.00 -50.64
N VAL A 167 6.80 -12.85 -51.27
CA VAL A 167 6.38 -12.68 -52.65
C VAL A 167 5.53 -11.41 -52.72
N GLU A 168 6.12 -10.35 -53.24
CA GLU A 168 5.42 -9.13 -53.62
C GLU A 168 4.36 -9.52 -54.66
N LYS A 169 3.10 -9.59 -54.23
CA LYS A 169 1.98 -9.77 -55.14
C LYS A 169 1.68 -8.40 -55.74
N GLU A 170 2.07 -8.25 -57.00
CA GLU A 170 1.48 -7.27 -57.93
C GLU A 170 -0.05 -7.37 -57.95
#